data_AF-A0A356K8Q7-F1
#
_entry.id   AF-A0A356K8Q7-F1
#
_cell.length_a   1.000
_cell.length_b   1.000
_cell.length_c   1.000
_cell.angle_alpha   90.00
_cell.angle_beta   90.00
_cell.angle_gamma   90.00
#
_symmetry.space_group_name_H-M   'P 1'
#
loop_
_entity.id
_entity.type
_entity.pdbx_description
1 polymer ?
#
loop_
_entity_poly.entity_id
_entity_poly.type
_entity_poly.pdbx_seq_one_letter_code
_entity_poly.pdbx_strand_id
1 'polypeptide(L)'
;MGFWKLIGMEELIEAMAKAIKAREALPPMPDDLDLDQAYGVQKALVDKVAGSAIAGLKAGMTAAAGQKQFGLTHPLIGSLYESGG
;
A
#
# COMPACT_ATOMS: atom_id res chain seq x y z
N MET A 1 -14.99 15.43 3.89
CA MET A 1 -14.65 13.99 3.82
C MET A 1 -15.50 13.27 4.85
N GLY A 2 -16.42 12.40 4.44
CA GLY A 2 -17.43 11.82 5.32
C GLY A 2 -16.90 10.66 6.17
N PHE A 3 -17.39 10.54 7.40
CA PHE A 3 -17.11 9.46 8.36
C PHE A 3 -17.15 8.06 7.72
N TRP A 4 -18.08 7.82 6.80
CA TRP A 4 -18.24 6.55 6.07
C TRP A 4 -17.04 6.15 5.21
N LYS A 5 -16.34 7.11 4.60
CA LYS A 5 -15.13 6.82 3.79
C LYS A 5 -13.95 6.39 4.68
N LEU A 6 -13.92 6.83 5.94
CA LEU A 6 -12.88 6.42 6.89
C LEU A 6 -13.09 4.98 7.37
N ILE A 7 -14.34 4.58 7.65
CA ILE A 7 -14.68 3.21 8.03
C ILE A 7 -14.31 2.23 6.92
N GLY A 8 -14.70 2.53 5.67
CA GLY A 8 -14.35 1.67 4.53
C GLY A 8 -12.84 1.54 4.31
N MET A 9 -12.07 2.58 4.64
CA MET A 9 -10.62 2.54 4.54
C MET A 9 -9.99 1.65 5.61
N GLU A 10 -10.48 1.73 6.85
CA GLU A 10 -10.00 0.89 7.94
C GLU A 10 -10.31 -0.60 7.68
N GLU A 11 -11.51 -0.90 7.18
CA GLU A 11 -11.90 -2.26 6.76
C GLU A 11 -11.00 -2.81 5.65
N LEU A 12 -10.68 -1.98 4.64
CA LEU A 12 -9.74 -2.35 3.58
C LEU A 12 -8.35 -2.68 4.15
N ILE A 13 -7.83 -1.81 5.02
CA ILE A 13 -6.50 -1.98 5.62
C ILE A 13 -6.45 -3.28 6.45
N GLU A 14 -7.49 -3.57 7.23
CA GLU A 14 -7.58 -4.82 8.00
C GLU A 14 -7.64 -6.05 7.09
N ALA A 15 -8.45 -6.00 6.02
CA ALA A 15 -8.53 -7.08 5.05
C ALA A 15 -7.19 -7.33 4.35
N MET A 16 -6.48 -6.26 3.95
CA MET A 16 -5.13 -6.35 3.38
C MET A 16 -4.13 -6.93 4.38
N ALA A 17 -4.13 -6.46 5.63
CA ALA A 17 -3.22 -6.94 6.66
C ALA A 17 -3.42 -8.44 6.93
N LYS A 18 -4.67 -8.89 6.98
CA LYS A 18 -5.02 -10.31 7.12
C LYS A 18 -4.53 -11.12 5.91
N ALA A 19 -4.81 -10.67 4.69
CA ALA A 19 -4.40 -11.36 3.47
C ALA A 19 -2.87 -11.50 3.37
N ILE A 20 -2.11 -10.45 3.70
CA ILE A 20 -0.64 -10.51 3.70
C ILE A 20 -0.13 -11.55 4.71
N LYS A 21 -0.64 -11.52 5.95
CA LYS A 21 -0.24 -12.48 6.99
C LYS A 21 -0.61 -13.92 6.63
N ALA A 22 -1.72 -14.12 5.91
CA ALA A 22 -2.18 -15.42 5.43
C ALA A 22 -1.54 -15.86 4.11
N ARG A 23 -0.74 -15.01 3.45
CA ARG A 23 -0.20 -15.22 2.08
C ARG A 23 -1.30 -15.47 1.04
N GLU A 24 -2.41 -14.77 1.19
CA GLU A 24 -3.55 -14.81 0.28
C GLU A 24 -3.53 -13.61 -0.67
N ALA A 25 -4.39 -13.66 -1.70
CA ALA A 25 -4.56 -12.54 -2.62
C ALA A 25 -5.08 -11.30 -1.87
N LEU A 26 -4.53 -10.13 -2.20
CA LEU A 26 -5.01 -8.86 -1.67
C LEU A 26 -6.45 -8.58 -2.16
N PRO A 27 -7.28 -7.92 -1.34
CA PRO A 27 -8.57 -7.43 -1.80
C PRO A 27 -8.39 -6.41 -2.94
N PRO A 28 -9.42 -6.24 -3.80
CA PRO A 28 -9.39 -5.23 -4.85
C PRO A 28 -9.22 -3.82 -4.26
N MET A 29 -8.37 -3.01 -4.90
CA MET A 29 -8.17 -1.63 -4.50
C MET A 29 -9.33 -0.76 -4.99
N PRO A 30 -9.83 0.20 -4.19
CA PRO A 30 -10.76 1.21 -4.68
C PRO A 30 -10.17 2.01 -5.84
N ASP A 31 -11.03 2.38 -6.79
CA ASP A 31 -10.67 3.10 -8.01
C ASP A 31 -10.64 4.62 -7.84
N ASP A 32 -11.11 5.14 -6.71
CA ASP A 32 -11.28 6.56 -6.41
C ASP A 32 -10.18 7.15 -5.51
N LEU A 33 -9.02 6.50 -5.42
CA LEU A 33 -7.91 6.96 -4.60
C LEU A 33 -6.91 7.79 -5.39
N ASP A 34 -6.59 8.96 -4.84
CA ASP A 34 -5.41 9.70 -5.26
C ASP A 34 -4.12 9.08 -4.67
N LEU A 35 -2.98 9.55 -5.14
CA LEU A 35 -1.67 9.02 -4.75
C LEU A 35 -1.39 9.24 -3.25
N ASP A 36 -1.82 10.36 -2.68
CA ASP A 36 -1.60 10.67 -1.26
C ASP A 36 -2.42 9.75 -0.36
N GLN A 37 -3.66 9.47 -0.73
CA GLN A 37 -4.53 8.49 -0.07
C GLN A 37 -3.93 7.08 -0.17
N ALA A 38 -3.42 6.69 -1.34
CA ALA A 38 -2.76 5.40 -1.53
C ALA A 38 -1.52 5.24 -0.62
N TYR A 39 -0.69 6.28 -0.49
CA TYR A 39 0.43 6.27 0.46
C TYR A 39 -0.02 6.26 1.92
N GLY A 40 -1.14 6.91 2.25
CA GLY A 40 -1.77 6.84 3.56
C GLY A 40 -2.17 5.40 3.93
N VAL A 41 -2.79 4.67 2.99
CA VAL A 41 -3.10 3.24 3.16
C VAL A 41 -1.84 2.42 3.33
N GLN A 42 -0.83 2.63 2.48
CA GLN A 42 0.44 1.91 2.57
C GLN A 42 1.08 2.09 3.95
N LYS A 43 1.11 3.31 4.47
CA LYS A 43 1.66 3.60 5.81
C LYS A 43 0.91 2.83 6.90
N ALA A 44 -0.42 2.94 6.93
CA ALA A 44 -1.24 2.27 7.94
C ALA A 44 -1.15 0.73 7.84
N LEU A 45 -1.03 0.19 6.64
CA LEU A 45 -0.85 -1.22 6.40
C LEU A 45 0.52 -1.72 6.90
N VAL A 46 1.59 -0.98 6.61
CA VAL A 46 2.94 -1.29 7.11
C VAL A 46 2.93 -1.34 8.63
N ASP A 47 2.31 -0.39 9.31
CA ASP A 47 2.20 -0.36 10.77
C ASP A 47 1.50 -1.62 11.34
N LYS A 48 0.56 -2.22 10.60
CA LYS A 48 -0.15 -3.44 11.02
C LYS A 48 0.59 -4.74 10.69
N VAL A 49 1.52 -4.72 9.74
CA VAL A 49 2.14 -5.94 9.18
C VAL A 49 3.62 -6.08 9.54
N ALA A 50 4.39 -4.98 9.59
CA ALA A 50 5.85 -5.02 9.69
C ALA A 50 6.40 -5.62 11.00
N GLY A 51 5.56 -5.84 12.00
CA GLY A 51 5.99 -6.42 13.27
C GLY A 51 6.95 -5.48 14.01
N SER A 52 8.20 -5.90 14.19
CA SER A 52 9.22 -5.17 14.97
C SER A 52 9.95 -4.06 14.21
N ALA A 53 10.17 -4.20 12.89
CA ALA A 53 10.89 -3.20 12.12
C ALA A 53 10.74 -3.33 10.59
N ILE A 54 11.03 -2.22 9.90
CA ILE A 54 11.20 -2.15 8.44
C ILE A 54 12.69 -2.39 8.13
N ALA A 55 12.99 -3.36 7.28
CA ALA A 55 14.35 -3.73 6.87
C ALA A 55 14.93 -2.82 5.76
N GLY A 56 14.06 -2.09 5.04
CA GLY A 56 14.49 -1.16 4.01
C GLY A 56 13.37 -0.63 3.15
N LEU A 57 13.75 0.06 2.08
CA LEU A 57 12.84 0.64 1.09
C LEU A 57 13.11 0.05 -0.30
N LYS A 58 12.06 -0.08 -1.10
CA LYS A 58 12.13 -0.54 -2.48
C LYS A 58 11.55 0.51 -3.43
N ALA A 59 12.36 0.96 -4.39
CA ALA A 59 11.89 1.77 -5.51
C ALA A 59 11.26 0.91 -6.61
N GLY A 60 10.07 1.28 -7.05
CA GLY A 60 9.32 0.67 -8.15
C GLY A 60 8.94 1.72 -9.21
N MET A 61 8.50 1.25 -10.38
CA MET A 61 8.12 2.12 -11.50
C MET A 61 9.21 3.17 -11.84
N THR A 62 10.47 2.74 -11.90
CA THR A 62 11.61 3.64 -12.14
C THR A 62 11.84 3.97 -13.62
N ALA A 63 11.33 3.14 -14.53
CA ALA A 63 11.44 3.38 -15.97
C ALA A 63 10.44 4.42 -16.45
N ALA A 64 10.90 5.40 -17.21
CA ALA A 64 10.07 6.48 -17.75
C ALA A 64 8.87 5.99 -18.59
N ALA A 65 9.05 4.90 -19.35
CA ALA A 65 7.98 4.29 -20.13
C ALA A 65 6.83 3.79 -19.24
N GLY A 66 7.17 3.11 -18.14
CA GLY A 66 6.19 2.63 -17.16
C GLY A 66 5.51 3.79 -16.44
N GLN A 67 6.27 4.80 -16.03
CA GLN A 67 5.70 6.00 -15.42
C GLN A 67 4.67 6.68 -16.33
N LYS A 68 5.01 6.88 -17.61
CA LYS A 68 4.09 7.48 -18.59
C LYS A 68 2.81 6.65 -18.78
N GLN A 69 2.93 5.32 -18.85
CA GLN A 69 1.78 4.42 -19.02
C GLN A 69 0.79 4.52 -17.84
N PHE A 70 1.30 4.71 -16.62
CA PHE A 70 0.49 4.80 -15.41
C PHE A 70 0.22 6.25 -14.96
N GLY A 71 0.56 7.25 -15.77
CA GLY A 71 0.35 8.66 -15.42
C GLY A 71 1.18 9.16 -14.25
N LEU A 72 2.29 8.49 -13.92
CA LEU A 72 3.19 8.86 -12.83
C LEU A 72 4.21 9.90 -13.31
N THR A 73 4.51 10.86 -12.44
CA THR A 73 5.56 11.87 -12.68
C THR A 73 6.89 11.53 -12.01
N HIS A 74 6.90 10.50 -11.17
CA HIS A 74 8.05 10.07 -10.38
C HIS A 74 7.94 8.57 -10.02
N PRO A 75 9.06 7.92 -9.62
CA PRO A 75 9.04 6.55 -9.13
C PRO A 75 8.20 6.38 -7.85
N LEU A 76 7.80 5.14 -7.55
CA LEU A 76 7.08 4.78 -6.32
C LEU A 76 8.02 4.14 -5.29
N ILE A 77 7.71 4.25 -4.01
CA ILE A 77 8.49 3.63 -2.91
C ILE A 77 7.61 2.73 -2.04
N GLY A 78 8.09 1.51 -1.79
CA GLY A 78 7.51 0.53 -0.87
C GLY A 78 8.41 0.23 0.33
N SER A 79 7.84 -0.26 1.43
CA SER A 79 8.59 -0.75 2.60
C SER A 79 8.89 -2.24 2.48
N LEU A 80 10.08 -2.68 2.91
CA LEU A 80 10.47 -4.08 3.03
C LEU A 80 10.45 -4.50 4.50
N TYR A 81 9.79 -5.61 4.82
CA TYR A 81 9.72 -6.14 6.18
C TYR A 81 10.95 -6.99 6.51
N GLU A 82 11.35 -7.05 7.80
CA GLU A 82 12.45 -7.92 8.25
C GLU A 82 12.15 -9.41 8.05
N SER A 83 10.92 -9.83 8.36
CA SER A 83 10.47 -11.17 8.01
C SER A 83 10.09 -11.18 6.53
N GLY A 84 10.76 -12.01 5.72
CA GLY A 84 10.34 -12.28 4.36
C GLY A 84 8.89 -12.76 4.35
N GLY A 85 8.02 -12.01 3.67
CA GLY A 85 6.60 -12.35 3.46
C GLY A 85 6.43 -13.74 2.89
#